data_AF-A0A2K1JTC2-F1
#
_entry.id   AF-A0A2K1JTC2-F1
#
_cell.length_a   1.000
_cell.length_b   1.000
_cell.length_c   1.000
_cell.angle_alpha   90.00
_cell.angle_beta   90.00
_cell.angle_gamma   90.00
#
_symmetry.space_group_name_H-M   'P 1'
#
loop_
_entity.id
_entity.type
_entity.pdbx_description
1 polymer ?
#
loop_
_entity_poly.entity_id
_entity_poly.type
_entity_poly.pdbx_seq_one_letter_code
_entity_poly.pdbx_strand_id
1 'polypeptide(L)'
;MVDPDRRPDRDTRWWMYCQPHIRALREVMYSANANKEVEILLQKCVSLYMATINYNSSLDDEKIYIALTGGFVTSMEASFMWIGGWRPTTALLLVYSLMGVQLEDEIRNFGYGIRDTTNTSAVLSHRQLENLTNVQKSTRNVEKKLSKKLAHLQMLISDQDVLAAVMQVDSSTSRSGSKANPDIRTVLKPRMSRLKKLLIQADQLRLHTLHQLFLVLTPVQVARCAIASFELAFMMRELGNSAHCRNLQTAVPSSSNTFTSQSQGDFDVQSSRTLPSRLDTGPSCSTKDSGTSVEECSVDD
;
A
#
# COMPACT_ATOMS: atom_id res chain seq x y z
N MET A 1 9.25 -15.01 21.42
CA MET A 1 10.59 -14.47 21.16
C MET A 1 11.08 -15.17 19.89
N VAL A 2 11.26 -14.45 18.79
CA VAL A 2 11.61 -15.04 17.49
C VAL A 2 13.12 -15.14 17.38
N ASP A 3 13.63 -16.34 17.11
CA ASP A 3 15.05 -16.65 16.90
C ASP A 3 15.60 -15.85 15.69
N PRO A 4 16.67 -15.04 15.87
CA PRO A 4 17.21 -14.16 14.83
C PRO A 4 17.87 -14.88 13.65
N ASP A 5 18.21 -16.17 13.76
CA ASP A 5 18.80 -16.97 12.66
C ASP A 5 17.84 -18.01 12.07
N ARG A 6 16.60 -18.07 12.57
CA ARG A 6 15.55 -18.91 11.99
C ARG A 6 15.09 -18.30 10.67
N ARG A 7 15.11 -19.09 9.59
CA ARG A 7 14.48 -18.71 8.31
C ARG A 7 13.06 -18.20 8.59
N PRO A 8 12.59 -17.17 7.86
CA PRO A 8 11.21 -16.71 8.00
C PRO A 8 10.27 -17.90 7.93
N ASP A 9 9.52 -18.12 9.00
CA ASP A 9 8.44 -19.08 8.98
C ASP A 9 7.49 -18.67 7.85
N ARG A 10 6.84 -19.65 7.20
CA ARG A 10 5.85 -19.36 6.15
C ARG A 10 4.76 -18.41 6.64
N ASP A 11 4.60 -18.35 7.95
CA ASP A 11 3.51 -17.68 8.63
C ASP A 11 3.88 -16.31 9.24
N THR A 12 5.11 -15.83 9.02
CA THR A 12 5.60 -14.60 9.65
C THR A 12 6.25 -13.65 8.64
N ARG A 13 5.92 -12.35 8.71
CA ARG A 13 6.45 -11.34 7.78
C ARG A 13 7.94 -11.11 8.04
N TRP A 14 8.72 -10.92 6.98
CA TRP A 14 10.17 -10.71 7.05
C TRP A 14 10.61 -9.59 7.99
N TRP A 15 9.85 -8.48 8.05
CA TRP A 15 10.20 -7.33 8.86
C TRP A 15 10.03 -7.57 10.36
N MET A 16 9.29 -8.63 10.76
CA MET A 16 9.21 -9.05 12.16
C MET A 16 10.54 -9.67 12.62
N TYR A 17 11.26 -10.34 11.71
CA TYR A 17 12.62 -10.85 11.98
C TYR A 17 13.65 -9.73 12.06
N CYS A 18 13.35 -8.54 11.52
CA CYS A 18 14.20 -7.37 11.65
C CYS A 18 14.12 -6.73 13.05
N GLN A 19 13.13 -7.07 13.89
CA GLN A 19 12.94 -6.44 15.21
C GLN A 19 14.21 -6.39 16.09
N PRO A 20 14.96 -7.49 16.31
CA PRO A 20 16.20 -7.44 17.08
C PRO A 20 17.27 -6.56 16.41
N HIS A 21 17.37 -6.57 15.08
CA HIS A 21 18.32 -5.73 14.34
C HIS A 21 17.97 -4.24 14.45
N ILE A 22 16.68 -3.89 14.41
CA ILE A 22 16.22 -2.51 14.59
C ILE A 22 16.44 -2.01 16.02
N ARG A 23 16.25 -2.88 17.03
CA ARG A 23 16.61 -2.54 18.41
C ARG A 23 18.10 -2.28 18.55
N ALA A 24 18.95 -3.16 18.01
CA ALA A 24 20.40 -2.95 18.01
C ALA A 24 20.80 -1.68 17.27
N LEU A 25 20.14 -1.39 16.14
CA LEU A 25 20.40 -0.20 15.33
C LEU A 25 20.17 1.09 16.13
N ARG A 26 19.13 1.13 16.96
CA ARG A 26 18.84 2.26 17.85
C ARG A 26 19.95 2.49 18.88
N GLU A 27 20.48 1.44 19.49
CA GLU A 27 21.58 1.56 20.47
C GLU A 27 22.88 2.06 19.80
N VAL A 28 23.20 1.49 18.65
CA VAL A 28 24.42 1.83 17.88
C VAL A 28 24.37 3.27 17.36
N MET A 29 23.19 3.79 17.05
CA MET A 29 23.02 5.16 16.56
C MET A 29 23.52 6.24 17.53
N TYR A 30 23.68 5.93 18.82
CA TYR A 30 24.23 6.83 19.84
C TYR A 30 25.74 6.60 20.11
N SER A 31 26.40 5.69 19.39
CA SER A 31 27.80 5.30 19.62
C SER A 31 28.81 5.97 18.67
N ALA A 32 30.07 6.08 19.09
CA ALA A 32 31.15 6.73 18.32
C ALA A 32 31.58 5.95 17.05
N ASN A 33 31.23 4.66 16.94
CA ASN A 33 31.61 3.76 15.83
C ASN A 33 30.41 3.43 14.90
N ALA A 34 29.35 4.23 14.95
CA ALA A 34 28.03 3.92 14.40
C ALA A 34 28.04 3.45 12.93
N ASN A 35 28.84 4.04 12.04
CA ASN A 35 28.67 3.82 10.59
C ASN A 35 28.82 2.36 10.13
N LYS A 36 29.86 1.65 10.60
CA LYS A 36 30.13 0.27 10.15
C LYS A 36 29.13 -0.72 10.75
N GLU A 37 28.78 -0.55 12.01
CA GLU A 37 27.80 -1.40 12.70
C GLU A 37 26.38 -1.17 12.15
N VAL A 38 26.02 0.09 11.86
CA VAL A 38 24.77 0.47 11.17
C VAL A 38 24.65 -0.26 9.84
N GLU A 39 25.71 -0.24 9.03
CA GLU A 39 25.70 -0.87 7.70
C GLU A 39 25.49 -2.38 7.79
N ILE A 40 26.15 -3.06 8.75
CA ILE A 40 25.99 -4.51 8.98
C ILE A 40 24.52 -4.84 9.34
N LEU A 41 23.93 -4.08 10.26
CA LEU A 41 22.55 -4.29 10.70
C LEU A 41 21.54 -4.05 9.58
N LEU A 42 21.72 -2.97 8.81
CA LEU A 42 20.90 -2.66 7.64
C LEU A 42 21.02 -3.76 6.58
N GLN A 43 22.24 -4.25 6.32
CA GLN A 43 22.46 -5.31 5.35
C GLN A 43 21.77 -6.62 5.75
N LYS A 44 21.72 -6.95 7.05
CA LYS A 44 20.95 -8.10 7.55
C LYS A 44 19.45 -7.91 7.30
N CYS A 45 18.89 -6.73 7.55
CA CYS A 45 17.48 -6.41 7.22
C CYS A 45 17.19 -6.55 5.70
N VAL A 46 18.09 -6.04 4.85
CA VAL A 46 17.98 -6.19 3.39
C VAL A 46 18.07 -7.66 2.97
N SER A 47 18.94 -8.45 3.60
CA SER A 47 19.06 -9.88 3.29
C SER A 47 17.78 -10.67 3.60
N LEU A 48 17.10 -10.35 4.71
CA LEU A 48 15.80 -10.92 5.06
C LEU A 48 14.73 -10.56 4.03
N TYR A 49 14.72 -9.30 3.59
CA TYR A 49 13.80 -8.85 2.55
C TYR A 49 14.05 -9.55 1.20
N MET A 50 15.31 -9.66 0.78
CA MET A 50 15.71 -10.37 -0.43
C MET A 50 15.31 -11.84 -0.40
N ALA A 51 15.45 -12.50 0.75
CA ALA A 51 15.02 -13.89 0.92
C ALA A 51 13.51 -14.06 0.67
N THR A 52 12.69 -13.11 1.11
CA THR A 52 11.23 -13.11 0.85
C THR A 52 10.90 -12.88 -0.62
N ILE A 53 11.57 -11.95 -1.30
CA ILE A 53 11.35 -11.72 -2.73
C ILE A 53 11.72 -12.96 -3.54
N ASN A 54 12.87 -13.57 -3.22
CA ASN A 54 13.31 -14.80 -3.88
C ASN A 54 12.31 -15.93 -3.67
N TYR A 55 11.80 -16.09 -2.45
CA TYR A 55 10.74 -17.04 -2.15
C TYR A 55 9.48 -16.77 -2.99
N ASN A 56 8.98 -15.53 -3.00
CA ASN A 56 7.79 -15.15 -3.78
C ASN A 56 7.96 -15.44 -5.27
N SER A 57 9.15 -15.20 -5.83
CA SER A 57 9.46 -15.48 -7.24
C SER A 57 9.46 -16.98 -7.57
N SER A 58 9.80 -17.82 -6.59
CA SER A 58 9.85 -19.28 -6.74
C SER A 58 8.48 -19.96 -6.65
N LEU A 59 7.45 -19.25 -6.17
CA LEU A 59 6.10 -19.81 -6.03
C LEU A 59 5.51 -20.21 -7.39
N ASP A 60 4.79 -21.32 -7.40
CA ASP A 60 3.98 -21.73 -8.55
C ASP A 60 2.97 -20.64 -8.91
N ASP A 61 2.63 -20.52 -10.20
CA ASP A 61 1.63 -19.55 -10.67
C ASP A 61 0.32 -19.69 -9.88
N GLU A 62 -0.11 -20.93 -9.58
CA GLU A 62 -1.34 -21.21 -8.83
C GLU A 62 -1.32 -20.77 -7.37
N LYS A 63 -0.16 -20.42 -6.79
CA LYS A 63 -0.03 -20.01 -5.38
C LYS A 63 0.34 -18.54 -5.22
N ILE A 64 0.52 -17.81 -6.32
CA ILE A 64 1.04 -16.45 -6.29
C ILE A 64 0.15 -15.47 -5.51
N TYR A 65 -1.16 -15.71 -5.49
CA TYR A 65 -2.10 -14.87 -4.77
C TYR A 65 -1.79 -14.85 -3.26
N ILE A 66 -1.21 -15.92 -2.70
CA ILE A 66 -0.81 -15.98 -1.29
C ILE A 66 0.27 -14.93 -0.98
N ALA A 67 1.21 -14.71 -1.90
CA ALA A 67 2.24 -13.68 -1.74
C ALA A 67 1.68 -12.25 -1.86
N LEU A 68 0.56 -12.07 -2.58
CA LEU A 68 -0.06 -10.77 -2.81
C LEU A 68 -1.00 -10.34 -1.68
N THR A 69 -1.81 -11.27 -1.18
CA THR A 69 -2.75 -10.99 -0.09
C THR A 69 -2.09 -11.15 1.27
N GLY A 70 -1.10 -12.06 1.36
CA GLY A 70 -0.40 -12.42 2.58
C GLY A 70 -1.33 -13.08 3.59
N GLY A 71 -1.18 -14.39 3.81
CA GLY A 71 -2.04 -15.13 4.77
C GLY A 71 -2.03 -14.60 6.20
N PHE A 72 -1.04 -13.75 6.53
CA PHE A 72 -0.77 -13.25 7.87
C PHE A 72 -0.71 -11.71 7.91
N VAL A 73 -1.49 -11.03 7.08
CA VAL A 73 -1.60 -9.57 7.03
C VAL A 73 -2.91 -9.16 7.72
N THR A 74 -2.86 -8.17 8.62
CA THR A 74 -4.09 -7.61 9.20
C THR A 74 -4.85 -6.80 8.17
N SER A 75 -6.17 -6.61 8.34
CA SER A 75 -6.96 -5.75 7.44
C SER A 75 -6.40 -4.32 7.35
N MET A 76 -5.85 -3.79 8.45
CA MET A 76 -5.18 -2.49 8.47
C MET A 76 -3.97 -2.49 7.53
N GLU A 77 -3.05 -3.45 7.69
CA GLU A 77 -1.87 -3.54 6.86
C GLU A 77 -2.20 -3.77 5.38
N ALA A 78 -3.18 -4.63 5.09
CA ALA A 78 -3.62 -4.94 3.74
C ALA A 78 -4.14 -3.71 2.99
N SER A 79 -4.79 -2.79 3.72
CA SER A 79 -5.34 -1.55 3.17
C SER A 79 -4.27 -0.61 2.60
N PHE A 80 -3.02 -0.71 3.05
CA PHE A 80 -1.89 0.12 2.60
C PHE A 80 -0.88 -0.63 1.72
N MET A 81 -1.14 -1.90 1.39
CA MET A 81 -0.26 -2.65 0.48
C MET A 81 -0.48 -2.25 -0.98
N TRP A 82 0.59 -2.33 -1.75
CA TRP A 82 0.60 -2.16 -3.21
C TRP A 82 1.29 -3.38 -3.81
N ILE A 83 0.59 -4.15 -4.66
CA ILE A 83 1.12 -5.36 -5.34
C ILE A 83 1.90 -6.29 -4.39
N GLY A 84 1.31 -6.67 -3.25
CA GLY A 84 1.91 -7.65 -2.32
C GLY A 84 3.00 -7.12 -1.40
N GLY A 85 3.20 -5.80 -1.33
CA GLY A 85 4.18 -5.21 -0.43
C GLY A 85 3.98 -3.71 -0.24
N TRP A 86 5.01 -3.02 0.25
CA TRP A 86 4.99 -1.57 0.36
C TRP A 86 5.13 -0.90 -1.01
N ARG A 87 4.66 0.33 -1.12
CA ARG A 87 4.72 1.12 -2.35
C ARG A 87 6.03 1.93 -2.39
N PRO A 88 6.88 1.80 -3.41
CA PRO A 88 8.15 2.51 -3.49
C PRO A 88 8.10 4.02 -3.22
N THR A 89 7.10 4.74 -3.71
CA THR A 89 6.93 6.18 -3.45
C THR A 89 6.60 6.52 -2.00
N THR A 90 6.01 5.61 -1.22
CA THR A 90 5.74 5.88 0.20
C THR A 90 7.01 5.83 1.04
N ALA A 91 8.01 5.03 0.64
CA ALA A 91 9.33 5.06 1.28
C ALA A 91 10.04 6.40 1.02
N LEU A 92 9.98 6.91 -0.21
CA LEU A 92 10.49 8.25 -0.55
C LEU A 92 9.76 9.34 0.24
N LEU A 93 8.43 9.24 0.37
CA LEU A 93 7.66 10.17 1.20
C LEU A 93 8.10 10.12 2.67
N LEU A 94 8.33 8.92 3.22
CA LEU A 94 8.83 8.76 4.58
C LEU A 94 10.19 9.44 4.77
N VAL A 95 11.09 9.32 3.78
CA VAL A 95 12.37 10.06 3.79
C VAL A 95 12.11 11.56 3.88
N TYR A 96 11.29 12.14 2.99
CA TYR A 96 11.01 13.58 3.04
C TYR A 96 10.39 14.02 4.37
N SER A 97 9.38 13.28 4.87
CA SER A 97 8.71 13.62 6.12
C SER A 97 9.64 13.55 7.32
N LEU A 98 10.47 12.51 7.42
CA LEU A 98 11.40 12.34 8.53
C LEU A 98 12.46 13.44 8.54
N MET A 99 12.99 13.79 7.37
CA MET A 99 13.99 14.85 7.23
C MET A 99 13.38 16.23 7.49
N GLY A 100 12.10 16.43 7.14
CA GLY A 100 11.35 17.64 7.47
C GLY A 100 11.21 17.86 8.98
N VAL A 101 10.80 16.82 9.73
CA VAL A 101 10.72 16.89 11.20
C VAL A 101 12.09 17.16 11.81
N GLN A 102 13.15 16.53 11.30
CA GLN A 102 14.52 16.74 11.79
C GLN A 102 15.01 18.17 11.53
N LEU A 103 14.65 18.75 10.39
CA LEU A 103 14.98 20.13 10.06
C LEU A 103 14.27 21.12 11.00
N GLU A 104 12.99 20.90 11.31
CA GLU A 104 12.23 21.74 12.24
C GLU A 104 12.83 21.69 13.66
N ASP A 105 13.26 20.52 14.11
CA ASP A 105 13.94 20.36 15.40
C ASP A 105 15.29 21.10 15.43
N GLU A 106 16.07 21.06 14.35
CA GLU A 106 17.35 21.79 14.25
C GLU A 106 17.13 23.32 14.24
N ILE A 107 16.15 23.82 13.48
CA ILE A 107 15.77 25.24 13.48
C ILE A 107 15.36 25.70 14.87
N ARG A 108 14.56 24.88 15.58
CA ARG A 108 14.11 25.19 16.94
C ARG A 108 15.29 25.24 17.92
N ASN A 109 16.21 24.29 17.84
CA ASN A 109 17.41 24.25 18.70
C ASN A 109 18.35 25.43 18.44
N PHE A 110 18.49 25.86 17.19
CA PHE A 110 19.22 27.07 16.84
C PHE A 110 18.59 28.31 17.47
N GLY A 111 17.26 28.41 17.45
CA GLY A 111 16.51 29.51 18.10
C GLY A 111 16.74 29.60 19.61
N TYR A 112 17.04 28.49 20.28
CA TYR A 112 17.40 28.44 21.71
C TYR A 112 18.89 28.59 22.00
N GLY A 113 19.73 28.82 20.98
CA GLY A 113 21.18 28.99 21.15
C GLY A 113 21.94 27.71 21.49
N ILE A 114 21.30 26.54 21.41
CA ILE A 114 21.96 25.24 21.59
C ILE A 114 22.70 24.90 20.29
N ARG A 115 24.00 25.17 20.25
CA ARG A 115 24.87 24.85 19.10
C ARG A 115 25.36 23.41 19.19
N ASP A 116 24.45 22.45 19.10
CA ASP A 116 24.83 21.05 18.97
C ASP A 116 25.00 20.69 17.49
N THR A 117 26.21 20.91 16.96
CA THR A 117 26.57 20.64 15.56
C THR A 117 26.60 19.15 15.21
N THR A 118 26.30 18.26 16.17
CA THR A 118 26.28 16.81 15.97
C THR A 118 25.08 16.34 15.13
N ASN A 119 23.98 17.11 15.10
CA ASN A 119 22.75 16.73 14.40
C ASN A 119 22.67 17.21 12.95
N THR A 120 23.58 18.05 12.45
CA THR A 120 23.54 18.58 11.07
C THR A 120 23.68 17.50 9.99
N SER A 121 24.17 16.31 10.35
CA SER A 121 24.18 15.11 9.49
C SER A 121 22.77 14.56 9.19
N ALA A 122 21.74 15.04 9.89
CA ALA A 122 20.36 14.64 9.68
C ALA A 122 19.73 15.31 8.46
N VAL A 123 20.12 16.54 8.09
CA VAL A 123 19.47 17.27 6.99
C VAL A 123 19.97 16.77 5.62
N LEU A 124 19.05 16.67 4.65
CA LEU A 124 19.38 16.32 3.28
C LEU A 124 20.14 17.46 2.60
N SER A 125 21.30 17.14 2.01
CA SER A 125 22.02 18.08 1.14
C SER A 125 21.20 18.39 -0.13
N HIS A 126 21.41 19.56 -0.72
CA HIS A 126 20.78 19.95 -1.98
C HIS A 126 20.98 18.90 -3.09
N ARG A 127 22.19 18.33 -3.20
CA ARG A 127 22.48 17.25 -4.16
C ARG A 127 21.68 15.97 -3.86
N GLN A 128 21.50 15.65 -2.58
CA GLN A 128 20.68 14.50 -2.19
C GLN A 128 19.21 14.74 -2.56
N LEU A 129 18.71 15.96 -2.38
CA LEU A 129 17.34 16.34 -2.74
C LEU A 129 17.08 16.25 -4.25
N GLU A 130 18.02 16.72 -5.06
CA GLU A 130 17.93 16.61 -6.53
C GLU A 130 17.92 15.13 -6.97
N ASN A 131 18.85 14.33 -6.41
CA ASN A 131 18.92 12.91 -6.70
C ASN A 131 17.65 12.16 -6.26
N LEU A 132 17.13 12.44 -5.06
CA LEU A 132 15.87 11.86 -4.57
C LEU A 132 14.69 12.24 -5.46
N THR A 133 14.65 13.47 -5.97
CA THR A 133 13.62 13.91 -6.91
C THR A 133 13.68 13.11 -8.21
N ASN A 134 14.89 12.82 -8.71
CA ASN A 134 15.08 12.01 -9.91
C ASN A 134 14.67 10.56 -9.69
N VAL A 135 15.06 9.96 -8.55
CA VAL A 135 14.63 8.62 -8.13
C VAL A 135 13.11 8.57 -8.03
N GLN A 136 12.47 9.57 -7.38
CA GLN A 136 11.03 9.64 -7.23
C GLN A 136 10.30 9.74 -8.58
N LYS A 137 10.78 10.58 -9.51
CA LYS A 137 10.20 10.69 -10.86
C LYS A 137 10.26 9.36 -11.60
N SER A 138 11.43 8.71 -11.60
CA SER A 138 11.62 7.41 -12.26
C SER A 138 10.72 6.33 -11.64
N THR A 139 10.76 6.19 -10.31
CA THR A 139 9.96 5.22 -9.55
C THR A 139 8.47 5.41 -9.77
N ARG A 140 7.97 6.65 -9.68
CA ARG A 140 6.55 6.97 -9.91
C ARG A 140 6.07 6.59 -11.31
N ASN A 141 6.92 6.75 -12.32
CA ASN A 141 6.58 6.38 -13.69
C ASN A 141 6.46 4.86 -13.86
N VAL A 142 7.35 4.09 -13.26
CA VAL A 142 7.26 2.61 -13.29
C VAL A 142 6.05 2.14 -12.49
N GLU A 143 5.81 2.70 -11.29
CA GLU A 143 4.62 2.38 -10.50
C GLU A 143 3.33 2.61 -11.27
N LYS A 144 3.16 3.77 -11.92
CA LYS A 144 1.98 4.08 -12.74
C LYS A 144 1.76 3.02 -13.82
N LYS A 145 2.82 2.56 -14.49
CA LYS A 145 2.73 1.51 -15.51
C LYS A 145 2.29 0.18 -14.90
N LEU A 146 2.85 -0.20 -13.74
CA LEU A 146 2.50 -1.44 -13.06
C LEU A 146 1.07 -1.43 -12.52
N SER A 147 0.62 -0.33 -11.90
CA SER A 147 -0.76 -0.17 -11.44
C SER A 147 -1.76 -0.27 -12.58
N LYS A 148 -1.48 0.35 -13.74
CA LYS A 148 -2.34 0.22 -14.93
C LYS A 148 -2.44 -1.22 -15.43
N LYS A 149 -1.32 -1.96 -15.45
CA LYS A 149 -1.32 -3.37 -15.83
C LYS A 149 -2.10 -4.24 -14.84
N LEU A 150 -2.01 -3.94 -13.54
CA LEU A 150 -2.78 -4.65 -12.51
C LEU A 150 -4.28 -4.39 -12.67
N ALA A 151 -4.68 -3.12 -12.82
CA ALA A 151 -6.09 -2.75 -13.02
C ALA A 151 -6.68 -3.47 -14.24
N HIS A 152 -5.95 -3.47 -15.37
CA HIS A 152 -6.36 -4.23 -16.55
C HIS A 152 -6.47 -5.74 -16.27
N LEU A 153 -5.52 -6.33 -15.52
CA LEU A 153 -5.60 -7.75 -15.15
C LEU A 153 -6.80 -8.06 -14.24
N GLN A 154 -7.15 -7.15 -13.33
CA GLN A 154 -8.33 -7.28 -12.46
C GLN A 154 -9.63 -7.27 -13.27
N MET A 155 -9.72 -6.43 -14.31
CA MET A 155 -10.87 -6.43 -15.23
C MET A 155 -11.02 -7.75 -16.00
N LEU A 156 -9.90 -8.38 -16.41
CA LEU A 156 -9.92 -9.62 -17.17
C LEU A 156 -10.46 -10.84 -16.40
N ILE A 157 -10.69 -10.73 -15.08
CA ILE A 157 -11.37 -11.78 -14.32
C ILE A 157 -12.84 -11.91 -14.76
N SER A 158 -13.45 -10.84 -15.27
CA SER A 158 -14.84 -10.83 -15.77
C SER A 158 -14.93 -10.99 -17.30
N ASP A 159 -13.86 -11.47 -17.93
CA ASP A 159 -13.81 -11.65 -19.38
C ASP A 159 -14.69 -12.83 -19.83
N GLN A 160 -15.06 -12.83 -21.11
CA GLN A 160 -16.04 -13.74 -21.69
C GLN A 160 -15.63 -15.22 -21.56
N ASP A 161 -14.33 -15.51 -21.64
CA ASP A 161 -13.78 -16.87 -21.48
C ASP A 161 -13.99 -17.41 -20.05
N VAL A 162 -13.80 -16.57 -19.03
CA VAL A 162 -14.04 -16.93 -17.63
C VAL A 162 -15.53 -17.15 -17.40
N LEU A 163 -16.38 -16.23 -17.88
CA LEU A 163 -17.82 -16.34 -17.71
C LEU A 163 -18.39 -17.58 -18.41
N ALA A 164 -17.94 -17.86 -19.64
CA ALA A 164 -18.33 -19.06 -20.38
C ALA A 164 -17.93 -20.34 -19.64
N ALA A 165 -16.74 -20.37 -19.03
CA ALA A 165 -16.30 -21.51 -18.23
C ALA A 165 -17.14 -21.68 -16.96
N VAL A 166 -17.55 -20.60 -16.28
CA VAL A 166 -18.42 -20.64 -15.09
C VAL A 166 -19.83 -21.13 -15.46
N MET A 167 -20.45 -20.58 -16.50
CA MET A 167 -21.82 -20.93 -16.90
C MET A 167 -21.97 -22.38 -17.38
N GLN A 168 -20.90 -22.99 -17.89
CA GLN A 168 -20.90 -24.39 -18.33
C GLN A 168 -20.81 -25.40 -17.17
N VAL A 169 -20.49 -24.96 -15.95
CA VAL A 169 -20.46 -25.83 -14.75
C VAL A 169 -21.88 -26.30 -14.37
N ASP A 170 -22.89 -25.45 -14.56
CA ASP A 170 -24.27 -25.71 -14.13
C ASP A 170 -25.05 -26.65 -15.07
N SER A 171 -24.60 -26.84 -16.31
CA SER A 171 -25.24 -27.72 -17.30
C SER A 171 -24.96 -29.23 -17.10
N SER A 172 -24.33 -29.63 -16.00
CA SER A 172 -23.89 -31.00 -15.72
C SER A 172 -25.00 -31.97 -15.24
N THR A 173 -26.28 -31.59 -15.26
CA THR A 173 -27.40 -32.52 -14.96
C THR A 173 -27.88 -33.36 -16.15
N SER A 174 -27.20 -33.40 -17.32
CA SER A 174 -27.63 -34.32 -18.39
C SER A 174 -26.55 -34.80 -19.35
N ARG A 175 -26.24 -36.10 -19.22
CA ARG A 175 -25.91 -37.11 -20.24
C ARG A 175 -24.71 -36.90 -21.18
N SER A 176 -23.72 -37.80 -20.99
CA SER A 176 -22.95 -38.55 -21.99
C SER A 176 -22.47 -37.84 -23.27
N GLY A 177 -21.15 -37.66 -23.41
CA GLY A 177 -20.53 -37.39 -24.70
C GLY A 177 -19.29 -36.48 -24.65
N SER A 178 -18.17 -37.03 -24.16
CA SER A 178 -16.78 -36.61 -24.37
C SER A 178 -16.52 -35.29 -25.13
N LYS A 179 -16.54 -34.17 -24.42
CA LYS A 179 -15.60 -33.05 -24.59
C LYS A 179 -15.24 -32.61 -23.18
N ALA A 180 -13.98 -32.75 -22.80
CA ALA A 180 -13.50 -32.28 -21.50
C ALA A 180 -13.77 -30.78 -21.41
N ASN A 181 -14.78 -30.38 -20.63
CA ASN A 181 -15.05 -28.98 -20.38
C ASN A 181 -13.78 -28.36 -19.79
N PRO A 182 -13.35 -27.17 -20.27
CA PRO A 182 -12.16 -26.53 -19.74
C PRO A 182 -12.40 -26.20 -18.27
N ASP A 183 -11.69 -26.91 -17.38
CA ASP A 183 -11.68 -26.60 -15.95
C ASP A 183 -11.36 -25.09 -15.78
N ILE A 184 -12.17 -24.38 -15.00
CA ILE A 184 -11.99 -22.95 -14.70
C ILE A 184 -10.55 -22.61 -14.27
N ARG A 185 -9.86 -23.56 -13.62
CA ARG A 185 -8.45 -23.45 -13.26
C ARG A 185 -7.55 -23.24 -14.48
N THR A 186 -7.83 -23.91 -15.60
CA THR A 186 -7.09 -23.78 -16.86
C THR A 186 -7.25 -22.40 -17.49
N VAL A 187 -8.44 -21.80 -17.38
CA VAL A 187 -8.75 -20.44 -17.88
C VAL A 187 -8.13 -19.35 -16.98
N LEU A 188 -8.03 -19.60 -15.68
CA LEU A 188 -7.40 -18.67 -14.74
C LEU A 188 -5.87 -18.74 -14.72
N LYS A 189 -5.28 -19.86 -15.11
CA LYS A 189 -3.82 -20.07 -15.08
C LYS A 189 -3.02 -18.97 -15.82
N PRO A 190 -3.38 -18.52 -17.03
CA PRO A 190 -2.69 -17.41 -17.69
C PRO A 190 -2.75 -16.10 -16.91
N ARG A 191 -3.85 -15.83 -16.20
CA ARG A 191 -4.03 -14.62 -15.36
C ARG A 191 -3.13 -14.69 -14.14
N MET A 192 -3.01 -15.86 -13.50
CA MET A 192 -2.07 -16.10 -12.39
C MET A 192 -0.62 -15.92 -12.84
N SER A 193 -0.26 -16.39 -14.02
CA SER A 193 1.09 -16.17 -14.60
C SER A 193 1.39 -14.69 -14.83
N ARG A 194 0.41 -13.92 -15.35
CA ARG A 194 0.53 -12.46 -15.48
C ARG A 194 0.66 -11.78 -14.12
N LEU A 195 -0.07 -12.25 -13.12
CA LEU A 195 -0.02 -11.74 -11.76
C LEU A 195 1.36 -11.96 -11.11
N LYS A 196 1.96 -13.13 -11.31
CA LYS A 196 3.36 -13.42 -10.91
C LYS A 196 4.36 -12.48 -11.56
N LYS A 197 4.24 -12.26 -12.88
CA LYS A 197 5.11 -11.31 -13.59
C LYS A 197 4.97 -9.89 -13.02
N LEU A 198 3.77 -9.46 -12.64
CA LEU A 198 3.56 -8.16 -12.00
C LEU A 198 4.19 -8.08 -10.61
N LEU A 199 4.07 -9.12 -9.79
CA LEU A 199 4.70 -9.18 -8.48
C LEU A 199 6.23 -9.06 -8.60
N ILE A 200 6.84 -9.83 -9.50
CA ILE A 200 8.29 -9.78 -9.76
C ILE A 200 8.72 -8.39 -10.21
N GLN A 201 7.97 -7.75 -11.13
CA GLN A 201 8.28 -6.38 -11.57
C GLN A 201 8.15 -5.36 -10.43
N ALA A 202 7.16 -5.53 -9.55
CA ALA A 202 6.99 -4.68 -8.37
C ALA A 202 8.13 -4.87 -7.36
N ASP A 203 8.55 -6.12 -7.12
CA ASP A 203 9.67 -6.44 -6.24
C ASP A 203 11.01 -5.89 -6.77
N GLN A 204 11.25 -6.00 -8.09
CA GLN A 204 12.39 -5.37 -8.73
C GLN A 204 12.40 -3.84 -8.54
N LEU A 205 11.24 -3.20 -8.66
CA LEU A 205 11.12 -1.75 -8.41
C LEU A 205 11.40 -1.39 -6.96
N ARG A 206 10.92 -2.18 -6.00
CA ARG A 206 11.18 -1.99 -4.56
C ARG A 206 12.67 -2.11 -4.25
N LEU A 207 13.32 -3.16 -4.74
CA LEU A 207 14.76 -3.38 -4.56
C LEU A 207 15.59 -2.28 -5.23
N HIS A 208 15.25 -1.90 -6.46
CA HIS A 208 15.91 -0.82 -7.16
C HIS A 208 15.78 0.50 -6.38
N THR A 209 14.56 0.85 -5.94
CA THR A 209 14.32 2.08 -5.17
C THR A 209 15.08 2.05 -3.85
N LEU A 210 15.07 0.93 -3.12
CA LEU A 210 15.82 0.76 -1.88
C LEU A 210 17.33 0.95 -2.11
N HIS A 211 17.89 0.32 -3.15
CA HIS A 211 19.29 0.50 -3.52
C HIS A 211 19.62 1.96 -3.86
N GLN A 212 18.78 2.64 -4.64
CA GLN A 212 18.97 4.06 -4.95
C GLN A 212 18.94 4.94 -3.69
N LEU A 213 18.06 4.64 -2.72
CA LEU A 213 18.03 5.35 -1.44
C LEU A 213 19.35 5.18 -0.67
N PHE A 214 19.92 3.97 -0.65
CA PHE A 214 21.21 3.70 0.01
C PHE A 214 22.39 4.40 -0.68
N LEU A 215 22.32 4.64 -2.00
CA LEU A 215 23.33 5.39 -2.72
C LEU A 215 23.25 6.90 -2.49
N VAL A 216 22.03 7.42 -2.29
CA VAL A 216 21.80 8.87 -2.14
C VAL A 216 21.96 9.31 -0.68
N LEU A 217 21.52 8.49 0.28
CA LEU A 217 21.52 8.82 1.69
C LEU A 217 22.80 8.35 2.39
N THR A 218 23.18 9.02 3.47
CA THR A 218 24.27 8.54 4.34
C THR A 218 23.79 7.32 5.16
N PRO A 219 24.70 6.44 5.62
CA PRO A 219 24.31 5.27 6.43
C PRO A 219 23.45 5.64 7.66
N VAL A 220 23.75 6.78 8.29
CA VAL A 220 22.97 7.28 9.44
C VAL A 220 21.58 7.75 9.02
N GLN A 221 21.44 8.45 7.89
CA GLN A 221 20.13 8.83 7.35
C GLN A 221 19.29 7.59 7.00
N VAL A 222 19.90 6.58 6.38
CA VAL A 222 19.25 5.30 6.08
C VAL A 222 18.81 4.60 7.37
N ALA A 223 19.65 4.57 8.40
CA ALA A 223 19.33 3.98 9.69
C ALA A 223 18.09 4.63 10.32
N ARG A 224 18.03 5.96 10.35
CA ARG A 224 16.86 6.70 10.85
C ARG A 224 15.60 6.37 10.06
N CYS A 225 15.70 6.35 8.74
CA CYS A 225 14.58 5.99 7.87
C CYS A 225 14.11 4.55 8.12
N ALA A 226 15.05 3.61 8.29
CA ALA A 226 14.74 2.23 8.60
C ALA A 226 14.00 2.13 9.94
N ILE A 227 14.54 2.69 11.02
CA ILE A 227 13.89 2.68 12.35
C ILE A 227 12.45 3.18 12.25
N ALA A 228 12.24 4.37 11.66
CA ALA A 228 10.90 4.94 11.50
C ALA A 228 9.97 4.04 10.66
N SER A 229 10.48 3.46 9.58
CA SER A 229 9.71 2.56 8.70
C SER A 229 9.27 1.29 9.42
N PHE A 230 10.16 0.66 10.17
CA PHE A 230 9.85 -0.56 10.92
C PHE A 230 8.91 -0.27 12.09
N GLU A 231 9.08 0.84 12.79
CA GLU A 231 8.15 1.27 13.85
C GLU A 231 6.75 1.49 13.31
N LEU A 232 6.62 2.18 12.17
CA LEU A 232 5.34 2.33 11.51
C LEU A 232 4.73 0.95 11.15
N ALA A 233 5.53 0.00 10.68
CA ALA A 233 5.07 -1.36 10.39
C ALA A 233 4.61 -2.12 11.65
N PHE A 234 5.35 -2.05 12.75
CA PHE A 234 4.96 -2.65 14.04
C PHE A 234 3.65 -2.03 14.56
N MET A 235 3.53 -0.71 14.52
CA MET A 235 2.34 0.02 14.96
C MET A 235 1.11 -0.32 14.11
N MET A 236 1.24 -0.37 12.78
CA MET A 236 0.14 -0.77 11.89
C MET A 236 -0.37 -2.19 12.21
N ARG A 237 0.55 -3.12 12.50
CA ARG A 237 0.22 -4.50 12.89
C ARG A 237 -0.49 -4.55 14.23
N GLU A 238 0.03 -3.85 15.23
CA GLU A 238 -0.56 -3.78 16.57
C GLU A 238 -1.98 -3.21 16.50
N LEU A 239 -2.16 -2.09 15.81
CA LEU A 239 -3.47 -1.47 15.63
C LEU A 239 -4.44 -2.38 14.86
N GLY A 240 -3.96 -3.06 13.81
CA GLY A 240 -4.76 -4.01 13.04
C GLY A 240 -5.25 -5.19 13.88
N ASN A 241 -4.38 -5.73 14.75
CA ASN A 241 -4.74 -6.81 15.66
C ASN A 241 -5.75 -6.33 16.72
N SER A 242 -5.55 -5.14 17.30
CA SER A 242 -6.45 -4.58 18.31
C SER A 242 -7.83 -4.16 17.74
N ALA A 243 -7.91 -3.83 16.45
CA ALA A 243 -9.18 -3.60 15.76
C ALA A 243 -9.94 -4.93 15.50
N HIS A 244 -9.21 -5.99 15.12
CA HIS A 244 -9.78 -7.32 14.91
C HIS A 244 -10.40 -7.89 16.20
N CYS A 245 -9.71 -7.76 17.33
CA CYS A 245 -10.22 -8.22 18.64
C CYS A 245 -11.48 -7.46 19.08
N ARG A 246 -11.58 -6.14 18.80
CA ARG A 246 -12.77 -5.33 19.15
C ARG A 246 -14.00 -5.72 18.32
N ASN A 247 -13.84 -5.97 17.03
CA ASN A 247 -14.94 -6.38 16.15
C ASN A 247 -15.54 -7.74 16.52
N LEU A 248 -14.72 -8.67 17.04
CA LEU A 248 -15.17 -9.97 17.54
C LEU A 248 -15.96 -9.86 18.86
N GLN A 249 -15.70 -8.84 19.69
CA GLN A 249 -16.44 -8.62 20.94
C GLN A 249 -17.80 -7.93 20.73
N THR A 250 -17.95 -7.14 19.67
CA THR A 250 -19.22 -6.47 19.32
C THR A 250 -20.16 -7.31 18.46
N ALA A 251 -19.68 -8.42 17.89
CA ALA A 251 -20.47 -9.34 17.09
C ALA A 251 -21.21 -10.37 17.97
N VAL A 252 -22.18 -9.88 18.76
CA VAL A 252 -23.25 -10.75 19.29
C VAL A 252 -24.16 -11.11 18.10
N PRO A 253 -24.50 -12.40 17.87
CA PRO A 253 -25.18 -12.81 16.66
C PRO A 253 -26.65 -12.37 16.71
N SER A 254 -26.97 -11.28 16.02
CA SER A 254 -28.33 -11.02 15.56
C SER A 254 -28.41 -11.47 14.11
N SER A 255 -29.22 -12.49 13.86
CA SER A 255 -29.50 -13.05 12.55
C SER A 255 -29.87 -11.95 11.55
N SER A 256 -28.98 -11.63 10.61
CA SER A 256 -29.28 -11.04 9.31
C SER A 256 -28.02 -11.03 8.44
N ASN A 257 -28.14 -11.62 7.25
CA ASN A 257 -27.09 -11.71 6.24
C ASN A 257 -26.42 -10.35 6.01
N THR A 258 -25.16 -10.20 6.44
CA THR A 258 -24.41 -8.97 6.16
C THR A 258 -23.38 -9.27 5.08
N PHE A 259 -23.69 -8.86 3.87
CA PHE A 259 -22.77 -8.82 2.75
C PHE A 259 -21.69 -7.76 3.03
N THR A 260 -20.46 -8.17 3.28
CA THR A 260 -19.33 -7.24 3.46
C THR A 260 -18.75 -6.87 2.11
N SER A 261 -19.19 -5.72 1.58
CA SER A 261 -18.55 -5.09 0.41
C SER A 261 -17.30 -4.34 0.86
N GLN A 262 -16.11 -4.79 0.43
CA GLN A 262 -14.88 -3.99 0.44
C GLN A 262 -14.74 -3.30 -0.92
N SER A 263 -14.99 -1.99 -0.96
CA SER A 263 -14.67 -1.15 -2.11
C SER A 263 -13.32 -0.47 -1.88
N GLN A 264 -12.29 -0.87 -2.62
CA GLN A 264 -11.09 -0.05 -2.80
C GLN A 264 -11.35 0.87 -4.00
N GLY A 265 -11.86 2.07 -3.72
CA GLY A 265 -12.01 3.12 -4.73
C GLY A 265 -10.76 3.99 -4.86
N ASP A 266 -10.46 4.41 -6.09
CA ASP A 266 -9.45 5.43 -6.41
C ASP A 266 -9.79 6.76 -5.74
N PHE A 267 -8.84 7.34 -5.00
CA PHE A 267 -8.98 8.65 -4.37
C PHE A 267 -8.46 9.73 -5.32
N ASP A 268 -9.33 10.25 -6.20
CA ASP A 268 -9.10 11.52 -6.88
C ASP A 268 -9.61 12.67 -5.99
N VAL A 269 -8.67 13.43 -5.43
CA VAL A 269 -8.97 14.68 -4.71
C VAL A 269 -9.21 15.78 -5.72
N GLN A 270 -10.47 16.09 -6.01
CA GLN A 270 -10.87 17.42 -6.46
C GLN A 270 -12.17 17.89 -5.80
N SER A 271 -11.98 18.80 -4.84
CA SER A 271 -12.78 19.99 -4.54
C SER A 271 -14.31 19.89 -4.45
N SER A 272 -14.78 19.93 -3.20
CA SER A 272 -15.76 20.90 -2.67
C SER A 272 -17.01 21.26 -3.51
N ARG A 273 -18.18 20.84 -3.01
CA ARG A 273 -19.26 21.77 -2.64
C ARG A 273 -20.24 21.10 -1.67
N THR A 274 -20.26 21.63 -0.46
CA THR A 274 -21.31 21.49 0.54
C THR A 274 -22.62 22.12 0.06
N LEU A 275 -23.76 21.54 0.43
CA LEU A 275 -24.91 22.24 1.01
C LEU A 275 -25.84 21.21 1.71
N PRO A 276 -26.56 21.63 2.77
CA PRO A 276 -27.10 20.74 3.79
C PRO A 276 -28.54 20.28 3.51
N SER A 277 -28.90 19.21 4.21
CA SER A 277 -30.26 18.68 4.36
C SER A 277 -31.16 19.61 5.18
N ARG A 278 -32.43 19.70 4.78
CA ARG A 278 -33.56 19.82 5.72
C ARG A 278 -34.86 19.33 5.08
N LEU A 279 -35.51 18.39 5.76
CA LEU A 279 -36.93 18.09 5.66
C LEU A 279 -37.74 19.33 6.10
N ASP A 280 -38.88 19.65 5.49
CA ASP A 280 -40.17 19.07 5.90
C ASP A 280 -41.38 19.67 5.15
N THR A 281 -42.42 18.82 5.02
CA THR A 281 -43.87 19.12 4.87
C THR A 281 -44.42 19.82 3.60
N GLY A 282 -45.32 19.11 2.90
CA GLY A 282 -46.26 19.68 1.90
C GLY A 282 -47.46 20.41 2.55
N PRO A 283 -48.62 20.59 1.88
CA PRO A 283 -49.02 20.18 0.52
C PRO A 283 -49.65 21.33 -0.31
N SER A 284 -49.80 21.17 -1.64
CA SER A 284 -51.02 21.53 -2.39
C SER A 284 -50.89 21.36 -3.91
N CYS A 285 -51.86 20.60 -4.46
CA CYS A 285 -52.59 20.76 -5.71
C CYS A 285 -51.92 21.43 -6.93
N SER A 286 -51.70 20.64 -7.99
CA SER A 286 -51.70 21.08 -9.39
C SER A 286 -53.10 20.77 -9.96
N THR A 287 -53.78 21.58 -10.75
CA THR A 287 -53.48 22.09 -12.10
C THR A 287 -54.69 22.93 -12.55
N LYS A 288 -54.47 24.01 -13.33
CA LYS A 288 -54.92 24.14 -14.75
C LYS A 288 -54.98 25.59 -15.22
N ASP A 289 -54.65 25.70 -16.50
CA ASP A 289 -54.42 26.83 -17.39
C ASP A 289 -55.59 27.80 -17.65
N SER A 290 -55.20 28.86 -18.37
CA SER A 290 -55.94 29.83 -19.22
C SER A 290 -56.12 31.20 -18.56
N GLY A 291 -55.81 32.33 -19.18
CA GLY A 291 -55.23 32.64 -20.48
C GLY A 291 -55.27 34.17 -20.70
N THR A 292 -54.53 34.63 -21.70
CA THR A 292 -54.69 35.88 -22.48
C THR A 292 -54.33 37.25 -21.85
N SER A 293 -53.30 37.87 -22.48
CA SER A 293 -53.33 39.19 -23.15
C SER A 293 -52.73 40.45 -22.50
N VAL A 294 -51.62 40.90 -23.13
CA VAL A 294 -51.31 42.25 -23.67
C VAL A 294 -50.83 43.38 -22.72
N GLU A 295 -49.96 44.23 -23.30
CA GLU A 295 -49.32 45.50 -22.86
C GLU A 295 -47.95 45.34 -22.17
N GLU A 296 -46.79 45.53 -22.83
CA GLU A 296 -46.25 46.74 -23.51
C GLU A 296 -45.98 47.90 -22.54
N CYS A 297 -44.72 48.08 -22.14
CA CYS A 297 -44.02 49.38 -22.14
C CYS A 297 -42.55 49.23 -21.69
N SER A 298 -41.69 49.74 -22.57
CA SER A 298 -40.29 50.12 -22.42
C SER A 298 -40.10 51.13 -21.28
N VAL A 299 -38.87 51.22 -20.74
CA VAL A 299 -38.03 52.45 -20.67
C VAL A 299 -36.68 52.11 -20.04
N ASP A 300 -35.65 52.61 -20.72
CA ASP A 300 -34.22 52.61 -20.43
C ASP A 300 -33.84 53.42 -19.17
N ASP A 301 -32.80 52.96 -18.46
CA ASP A 301 -31.52 53.66 -18.14
C ASP A 301 -30.75 52.91 -17.03
#